data_AF-A0A1J0VPI6-F1
#
_entry.id   AF-A0A1J0VPI6-F1
#
_cell.length_a   1.000
_cell.length_b   1.000
_cell.length_c   1.000
_cell.angle_alpha   90.00
_cell.angle_beta   90.00
_cell.angle_gamma   90.00
#
_symmetry.space_group_name_H-M   'P 1'
#
loop_
_entity.id
_entity.type
_entity.pdbx_description
1 polymer ?
#
loop_
_entity_poly.entity_id
_entity_poly.type
_entity_poly.pdbx_seq_one_letter_code
_entity_poly.pdbx_strand_id
1 'polypeptide(L)'
;MHRASHALPLRHGHDLFSRRTRVPTTRCLYGKRRYFTRLDAELVLACLDRRDPARRETRCYKCPACHGWHLTSQTLEQYAAEHSAPEPASGSARPPTTLDLPYPRGPVPTPAEVADRLGLLRTVPVAPQQNSAPNGLRTLLRRAWRHVTHTLHRPSTTTEELR
;
A
#
# COMPACT_ATOMS: atom_id res chain seq x y z
N MET A 1 9.69 -15.65 0.51
CA MET A 1 10.16 -14.96 -0.71
C MET A 1 10.31 -13.48 -0.40
N HIS A 2 11.54 -12.98 -0.20
CA HIS A 2 11.78 -11.55 0.01
C HIS A 2 11.93 -10.87 -1.35
N ARG A 3 10.99 -9.99 -1.70
CA ARG A 3 11.11 -9.13 -2.89
C ARG A 3 12.17 -8.08 -2.55
N ALA A 4 13.31 -8.11 -3.23
CA ALA A 4 14.33 -7.08 -3.08
C ALA A 4 13.72 -5.73 -3.51
N SER A 5 13.47 -4.86 -2.55
CA SER A 5 13.03 -3.49 -2.78
C SER A 5 14.21 -2.69 -3.32
N HIS A 6 14.45 -2.76 -4.62
CA HIS A 6 15.40 -1.86 -5.27
C HIS A 6 14.80 -0.46 -5.21
N ALA A 7 15.40 0.40 -4.38
CA ALA A 7 15.06 1.82 -4.35
C ALA A 7 15.24 2.38 -5.77
N LEU A 8 14.16 2.86 -6.36
CA LEU A 8 14.20 3.54 -7.65
C LEU A 8 14.65 4.98 -7.40
N PRO A 9 15.84 5.40 -7.88
CA PRO A 9 16.21 6.80 -7.81
C PRO A 9 15.30 7.57 -8.77
N LEU A 10 14.29 8.23 -8.21
CA LEU A 10 13.42 9.14 -8.94
C LEU A 10 13.99 10.54 -8.76
N ARG A 11 14.48 11.14 -9.84
CA ARG A 11 14.92 12.53 -9.80
C ARG A 11 13.73 13.44 -10.06
N HIS A 12 12.88 13.09 -11.02
CA HIS A 12 11.74 13.91 -11.46
C HIS A 12 10.50 13.04 -11.70
N GLY A 13 9.30 13.63 -11.64
CA GLY A 13 8.04 12.91 -11.92
C GLY A 13 8.01 12.26 -13.31
N HIS A 14 8.74 12.84 -14.28
CA HIS A 14 8.90 12.30 -15.63
C HIS A 14 9.59 10.92 -15.66
N ASP A 15 10.43 10.59 -14.68
CA ASP A 15 11.13 9.30 -14.58
C ASP A 15 10.15 8.14 -14.35
N LEU A 16 9.02 8.40 -13.68
CA LEU A 16 7.98 7.39 -13.49
C LEU A 16 7.17 7.16 -14.75
N PHE A 17 6.94 8.23 -15.52
CA PHE A 17 6.21 8.14 -16.77
C PHE A 17 6.99 7.34 -17.83
N SER A 18 8.27 7.65 -17.98
CA SER A 18 9.18 6.98 -18.92
C SER A 18 9.41 5.50 -18.59
N ARG A 19 9.48 5.15 -17.30
CA ARG A 19 9.65 3.76 -16.86
C ARG A 19 8.37 2.92 -16.89
N ARG A 20 7.21 3.52 -17.21
CA ARG A 20 5.88 2.87 -17.15
C ARG A 20 5.60 2.18 -15.81
N THR A 21 6.29 2.60 -14.74
CA THR A 21 6.11 2.01 -13.41
C THR A 21 4.74 2.45 -12.92
N ARG A 22 3.76 1.56 -12.98
CA ARG A 22 2.42 1.85 -12.46
C ARG A 22 2.53 1.97 -10.95
N VAL A 23 2.23 3.16 -10.43
CA VAL A 23 2.02 3.34 -8.99
C VAL A 23 0.94 2.34 -8.58
N PRO A 24 1.19 1.47 -7.60
CA PRO A 24 0.19 0.50 -7.17
C PRO A 24 -1.02 1.24 -6.61
N THR A 25 -2.17 1.08 -7.27
CA THR A 25 -3.44 1.67 -6.82
C THR A 25 -4.44 0.59 -6.48
N THR A 26 -5.19 0.79 -5.40
CA THR A 26 -6.40 0.03 -5.12
C THR A 26 -7.63 0.90 -5.39
N ARG A 27 -8.85 0.37 -5.23
CA ARG A 27 -10.06 1.18 -5.26
C ARG A 27 -10.62 1.33 -3.85
N CYS A 28 -11.16 2.50 -3.55
CA CYS A 28 -11.97 2.73 -2.36
C CYS A 28 -13.35 2.09 -2.54
N LEU A 29 -14.09 1.94 -1.42
CA LEU A 29 -15.49 1.51 -1.40
C LEU A 29 -16.38 2.37 -2.32
N TYR A 30 -16.07 3.65 -2.48
CA TYR A 30 -16.75 4.56 -3.41
C TYR A 30 -16.26 4.45 -4.86
N GLY A 31 -15.48 3.42 -5.21
CA GLY A 31 -14.96 3.20 -6.56
C GLY A 31 -13.80 4.09 -7.00
N LYS A 32 -13.44 5.12 -6.20
CA LYS A 32 -12.33 6.06 -6.45
C LYS A 32 -10.96 5.37 -6.35
N ARG A 33 -9.98 5.79 -7.16
CA ARG A 33 -8.60 5.30 -7.09
C ARG A 33 -7.95 5.70 -5.77
N ARG A 34 -7.47 4.72 -5.01
CA ARG A 34 -6.81 4.87 -3.71
C ARG A 34 -5.29 4.75 -3.88
N TYR A 35 -4.59 5.76 -3.39
CA TYR A 35 -3.14 5.78 -3.23
C TYR A 35 -2.80 5.48 -1.76
N PHE A 36 -1.71 4.76 -1.55
CA PHE A 36 -1.32 4.32 -0.20
C PHE A 36 -0.69 5.46 0.59
N THR A 37 0.15 6.27 -0.05
CA THR A 37 0.83 7.41 0.56
C THR A 37 0.40 8.73 -0.06
N ARG A 38 0.62 9.83 0.68
CA ARG A 38 0.38 11.19 0.19
C ARG A 38 1.29 11.50 -1.00
N LEU A 39 2.55 11.12 -0.90
CA LEU A 39 3.56 11.34 -1.92
C LEU A 39 3.18 10.67 -3.25
N ASP A 40 2.66 9.43 -3.20
CA ASP A 40 2.17 8.74 -4.41
C ASP A 40 1.03 9.52 -5.08
N ALA A 41 0.09 10.04 -4.28
CA ALA A 41 -1.03 10.82 -4.81
C ALA A 41 -0.55 12.15 -5.40
N GLU A 42 0.32 12.89 -4.71
CA GLU A 42 0.90 14.16 -5.18
C GLU A 42 1.72 13.96 -6.45
N LEU A 43 2.45 12.86 -6.54
CA LEU A 43 3.23 12.53 -7.72
C LEU A 43 2.33 12.25 -8.92
N VAL A 44 1.24 11.51 -8.74
CA VAL A 44 0.26 11.29 -9.81
C VAL A 44 -0.40 12.60 -10.19
N LEU A 45 -0.78 13.44 -9.22
CA LEU A 45 -1.35 14.76 -9.44
C LEU A 45 -0.41 15.67 -10.27
N ALA A 46 0.89 15.61 -10.02
CA ALA A 46 1.89 16.36 -10.79
C ALA A 46 2.04 15.86 -12.23
N CYS A 47 1.71 14.58 -12.50
CA CYS A 47 1.78 13.98 -13.83
C CYS A 47 0.50 14.16 -14.65
N LEU A 48 -0.59 14.66 -14.07
CA LEU A 48 -1.83 14.87 -14.79
C LEU A 48 -1.74 16.11 -15.69
N ASP A 49 -2.27 15.97 -16.91
CA ASP A 49 -2.34 17.08 -17.84
C ASP A 49 -3.38 18.10 -17.36
N ARG A 50 -2.92 19.33 -17.11
CA ARG A 50 -3.76 20.46 -16.68
C ARG A 50 -4.44 21.18 -17.84
N ARG A 51 -4.07 20.86 -19.09
CA ARG A 51 -4.62 21.48 -20.30
C ARG A 51 -6.02 20.96 -20.61
N ASP A 52 -6.33 19.70 -20.30
CA ASP A 52 -7.66 19.12 -20.47
C ASP A 52 -8.61 19.55 -19.34
N PRO A 53 -9.67 20.34 -19.63
CA PRO A 53 -10.63 20.77 -18.62
C PRO A 53 -11.42 19.62 -18.00
N ALA A 54 -11.58 18.48 -18.69
CA ALA A 54 -12.34 17.33 -18.18
C ALA A 54 -11.57 16.51 -17.13
N ARG A 55 -10.26 16.72 -16.98
CA ARG A 55 -9.37 15.92 -16.13
C ARG A 55 -8.67 16.72 -15.03
N ARG A 56 -9.27 17.83 -14.59
CA ARG A 56 -8.69 18.70 -13.56
C ARG A 56 -8.87 18.13 -12.17
N GLU A 57 -8.14 17.08 -11.84
CA GLU A 57 -7.83 16.81 -10.43
C GLU A 57 -6.83 17.89 -9.98
N THR A 58 -7.14 18.59 -8.90
CA THR A 58 -6.40 19.78 -8.45
C THR A 58 -5.69 19.57 -7.12
N ARG A 59 -6.17 18.64 -6.30
CA ARG A 59 -5.61 18.34 -4.98
C ARG A 59 -5.71 16.87 -4.63
N CYS A 60 -4.95 16.47 -3.62
CA CYS A 60 -5.10 15.20 -2.94
C CYS A 60 -5.72 15.40 -1.54
N TYR A 61 -6.48 14.41 -1.06
CA TYR A 61 -7.05 14.41 0.29
C TYR A 61 -7.07 13.00 0.89
N LYS A 62 -7.06 12.92 2.23
CA LYS A 62 -7.17 11.65 2.94
C LYS A 62 -8.64 11.26 3.09
N CYS A 63 -8.99 10.08 2.60
CA CYS A 63 -10.34 9.54 2.71
C CYS A 63 -10.67 9.18 4.17
N PRO A 64 -11.80 9.61 4.74
CA PRO A 64 -12.21 9.15 6.06
C PRO A 64 -12.65 7.68 6.05
N ALA A 65 -13.23 7.18 4.94
CA ALA A 65 -13.76 5.81 4.88
C ALA A 65 -12.70 4.72 4.65
N CYS A 66 -11.71 4.97 3.78
CA CYS A 66 -10.67 3.97 3.45
C CYS A 66 -9.27 4.33 3.97
N HIS A 67 -9.12 5.49 4.59
CA HIS A 67 -7.86 6.06 5.11
C HIS A 67 -6.71 6.21 4.09
N GLY A 68 -6.96 5.93 2.81
CA GLY A 68 -6.01 6.19 1.72
C GLY A 68 -6.15 7.59 1.15
N TRP A 69 -5.24 7.92 0.23
CA TRP A 69 -5.20 9.21 -0.45
C TRP A 69 -5.97 9.13 -1.76
N HIS A 70 -6.76 10.16 -2.04
CA HIS A 70 -7.53 10.31 -3.27
C HIS A 70 -7.24 11.64 -3.93
N LEU A 71 -7.44 11.69 -5.23
CA LEU A 71 -7.43 12.92 -6.00
C LEU A 71 -8.85 13.44 -6.13
N THR A 72 -8.99 14.76 -6.18
CA THR A 72 -10.28 15.44 -6.33
C THR A 72 -10.11 16.67 -7.20
N SER A 73 -11.16 16.97 -7.96
CA SER A 73 -11.26 18.18 -8.79
C SER A 73 -11.69 19.42 -8.01
N GLN A 74 -12.30 19.23 -6.83
CA GLN A 74 -12.73 20.34 -5.99
C GLN A 74 -11.53 21.20 -5.58
N THR A 75 -11.67 22.52 -5.75
CA THR A 75 -10.69 23.47 -5.22
C THR A 75 -10.75 23.53 -3.69
N LEU A 76 -9.76 24.17 -3.07
CA LEU A 76 -9.78 24.39 -1.62
C LEU A 76 -10.96 25.28 -1.22
N GLU A 77 -11.28 26.29 -2.03
CA GLU A 77 -12.40 27.22 -1.80
C GLU A 77 -13.74 26.49 -1.90
N GLN A 78 -13.92 25.61 -2.90
CA GLN A 78 -15.14 24.80 -3.05
C GLN A 78 -15.33 23.85 -1.87
N TYR A 79 -14.25 23.17 -1.48
CA TYR A 79 -14.31 22.29 -0.31
C TYR A 79 -14.56 23.06 0.98
N ALA A 80 -13.89 24.18 1.17
CA ALA A 80 -14.13 25.07 2.29
C ALA A 80 -15.58 25.55 2.27
N ALA A 81 -16.13 25.99 1.14
CA ALA A 81 -17.54 26.38 1.05
C ALA A 81 -18.49 25.23 1.41
N GLU A 82 -18.23 24.02 0.93
CA GLU A 82 -19.02 22.82 1.27
C GLU A 82 -18.96 22.46 2.77
N HIS A 83 -17.82 22.72 3.44
CA HIS A 83 -17.60 22.35 4.86
C HIS A 83 -17.70 23.53 5.84
N SER A 84 -17.69 24.76 5.35
CA SER A 84 -17.81 26.02 6.09
C SER A 84 -19.20 26.61 5.95
N ALA A 85 -20.06 26.04 5.10
CA ALA A 85 -21.49 26.22 5.25
C ALA A 85 -21.80 25.96 6.73
N PRO A 86 -22.36 26.95 7.45
CA PRO A 86 -22.63 26.79 8.87
C PRO A 86 -23.51 25.56 8.98
N GLU A 87 -23.02 24.55 9.71
CA GLU A 87 -23.80 23.40 10.19
C GLU A 87 -25.21 23.93 10.45
N PRO A 88 -26.22 23.55 9.64
CA PRO A 88 -27.51 24.23 9.63
C PRO A 88 -28.04 24.17 11.04
N ALA A 89 -27.98 25.30 11.76
CA ALA A 89 -27.99 25.40 13.22
C ALA A 89 -28.49 24.10 13.85
N SER A 90 -27.58 23.14 14.05
CA SER A 90 -27.93 21.79 14.49
C SER A 90 -28.17 21.84 16.00
N GLY A 91 -29.11 22.70 16.42
CA GLY A 91 -29.85 22.62 17.67
C GLY A 91 -30.79 21.42 17.70
N SER A 92 -30.81 20.60 16.64
CA SER A 92 -31.14 19.19 16.79
C SER A 92 -29.89 18.48 17.26
N ALA A 93 -29.67 18.49 18.58
CA ALA A 93 -28.89 17.46 19.22
C ALA A 93 -29.52 16.13 18.78
N ARG A 94 -28.94 15.50 17.75
CA ARG A 94 -29.33 14.15 17.38
C ARG A 94 -29.25 13.37 18.69
N PRO A 95 -30.37 12.85 19.23
CA PRO A 95 -30.32 12.09 20.45
C PRO A 95 -29.27 11.00 20.23
N PRO A 96 -28.40 10.72 21.22
CA PRO A 96 -27.43 9.65 21.09
C PRO A 96 -28.18 8.45 20.53
N THR A 97 -27.73 7.97 19.37
CA THR A 97 -28.36 6.81 18.76
C THR A 97 -28.02 5.65 19.68
N THR A 98 -28.93 5.36 20.62
CA THR A 98 -28.89 4.13 21.38
C THR A 98 -29.08 3.03 20.36
N LEU A 99 -27.98 2.44 19.93
CA LEU A 99 -28.01 1.18 19.23
C LEU A 99 -28.51 0.18 20.26
N ASP A 100 -29.83 -0.05 20.30
CA ASP A 100 -30.47 -1.21 20.93
C ASP A 100 -30.08 -2.46 20.11
N LEU A 101 -28.78 -2.74 20.09
CA LEU A 101 -28.27 -4.02 19.70
C LEU A 101 -28.64 -4.94 20.86
N PRO A 102 -29.53 -5.93 20.66
CA PRO A 102 -29.81 -6.91 21.69
C PRO A 102 -28.48 -7.59 22.00
N TYR A 103 -27.88 -7.25 23.14
CA TYR A 103 -26.68 -7.91 23.60
C TYR A 103 -27.08 -9.37 23.82
N PRO A 104 -26.55 -10.32 23.03
CA PRO A 104 -26.94 -11.71 23.19
C PRO A 104 -26.53 -12.14 24.60
N ARG A 105 -27.51 -12.37 25.48
CA ARG A 105 -27.29 -12.88 26.85
C ARG A 105 -26.93 -14.38 26.86
N GLY A 106 -26.40 -14.89 25.76
CA GLY A 106 -25.99 -16.28 25.62
C GLY A 106 -24.51 -16.47 25.96
N PRO A 107 -24.08 -17.71 26.19
CA PRO A 107 -22.66 -18.05 26.22
C PRO A 107 -21.99 -17.53 24.94
N VAL A 108 -20.82 -16.90 25.09
CA VAL A 108 -20.01 -16.50 23.94
C VAL A 108 -19.70 -17.78 23.14
N PRO A 109 -20.05 -17.86 21.84
CA PRO A 109 -19.82 -19.07 21.07
C PRO A 109 -18.33 -19.38 21.03
N THR A 110 -17.98 -20.65 21.18
CA THR A 110 -16.60 -21.10 21.07
C THR A 110 -16.08 -20.89 19.65
N PRO A 111 -14.76 -20.75 19.45
CA PRO A 111 -14.18 -20.64 18.11
C PRO A 111 -14.58 -21.80 17.17
N ALA A 112 -14.83 -23.00 17.72
CA ALA A 112 -15.29 -24.15 16.96
C ALA A 112 -16.72 -23.95 16.42
N GLU A 113 -17.64 -23.46 17.24
CA GLU A 113 -19.03 -23.20 16.85
C GLU A 113 -19.13 -22.06 15.82
N VAL A 114 -18.27 -21.03 15.93
CA VAL A 114 -18.19 -19.97 14.94
C VAL A 114 -17.69 -20.49 13.59
N ALA A 115 -16.66 -21.35 13.59
CA ALA A 115 -16.14 -21.95 12.37
C ALA A 115 -17.18 -22.84 11.67
N ASP A 116 -17.94 -23.62 12.44
CA ASP A 116 -19.00 -24.49 11.93
C ASP A 116 -20.13 -23.67 11.27
N ARG A 117 -20.58 -22.58 11.91
CA ARG A 117 -21.57 -21.65 11.34
C ARG A 117 -21.12 -20.97 10.05
N LEU A 118 -19.83 -20.69 9.91
CA LEU A 118 -19.27 -20.05 8.72
C LEU A 118 -18.97 -21.04 7.60
N GLY A 119 -19.25 -22.34 7.79
CA GLY A 119 -18.90 -23.38 6.82
C GLY A 119 -17.38 -23.47 6.57
N LEU A 120 -16.57 -22.97 7.52
CA LEU A 120 -15.13 -23.07 7.42
C LEU A 120 -14.77 -24.52 7.70
N LEU A 121 -14.48 -25.26 6.62
CA LEU A 121 -13.98 -26.62 6.71
C LEU A 121 -12.85 -26.65 7.72
N ARG A 122 -13.05 -27.47 8.75
CA ARG A 122 -12.07 -27.75 9.79
C ARG A 122 -10.79 -28.16 9.08
N THR A 123 -9.83 -27.25 8.97
CA THR A 123 -8.49 -27.61 8.52
C THR A 123 -7.95 -28.47 9.64
N VAL A 124 -8.19 -29.78 9.56
CA VAL A 124 -7.51 -30.76 10.39
C VAL A 124 -6.04 -30.44 10.21
N PRO A 125 -5.31 -30.03 11.26
CA PRO A 125 -3.89 -29.81 11.13
C PRO A 125 -3.32 -31.14 10.64
N VAL A 126 -2.90 -31.16 9.38
CA VAL A 126 -2.16 -32.28 8.81
C VAL A 126 -0.96 -32.41 9.72
N ALA A 127 -0.95 -33.50 10.50
CA ALA A 127 0.16 -33.81 11.38
C ALA A 127 1.44 -33.65 10.56
N PRO A 128 2.46 -32.93 11.06
CA PRO A 128 3.67 -32.68 10.31
C PRO A 128 4.24 -34.03 9.91
N GLN A 129 4.12 -34.38 8.61
CA GLN A 129 4.82 -35.51 8.08
C GLN A 129 6.31 -35.22 8.30
N GLN A 130 6.92 -36.05 9.14
CA GLN A 130 8.36 -36.10 9.34
C GLN A 130 8.99 -36.52 8.01
N ASN A 131 9.13 -35.56 7.09
CA ASN A 131 9.87 -35.74 5.87
C ASN A 131 11.35 -35.84 6.27
N SER A 132 11.81 -37.07 6.33
CA SER A 132 13.22 -37.46 6.36
C SER A 132 13.99 -36.62 5.34
N ALA A 133 14.89 -35.77 5.82
CA ALA A 133 15.69 -34.91 4.97
C ALA A 133 16.50 -35.75 3.96
N PRO A 134 16.45 -35.45 2.65
CA PRO A 134 17.36 -36.08 1.71
C PRO A 134 18.79 -35.56 1.96
N ASN A 135 19.71 -36.49 2.26
CA ASN A 135 21.13 -36.29 2.55
C ASN A 135 21.98 -35.64 1.42
N GLY A 136 21.38 -35.03 0.40
CA GLY A 136 22.06 -34.63 -0.85
C GLY A 136 22.62 -33.21 -0.91
N LEU A 137 22.27 -32.30 0.01
CA LEU A 137 22.51 -30.86 -0.15
C LEU A 137 23.81 -30.32 0.48
N ARG A 138 24.57 -31.15 1.20
CA ARG A 138 25.84 -30.72 1.81
C ARG A 138 27.03 -30.70 0.84
N THR A 139 26.92 -31.30 -0.35
CA THR A 139 28.04 -31.47 -1.28
C THR A 139 28.21 -30.32 -2.28
N LEU A 140 27.16 -29.54 -2.57
CA LEU A 140 27.22 -28.48 -3.58
C LEU A 140 27.68 -27.11 -3.05
N LEU A 141 27.59 -26.85 -1.75
CA LEU A 141 28.02 -25.58 -1.16
C LEU A 141 29.55 -25.42 -1.03
N ARG A 142 30.34 -26.49 -1.18
CA ARG A 142 31.81 -26.40 -1.14
C ARG A 142 32.46 -25.96 -2.46
N ARG A 143 31.74 -26.02 -3.59
CA ARG A 143 32.30 -25.68 -4.91
C ARG A 143 32.19 -24.18 -5.26
N ALA A 144 31.24 -23.46 -4.67
CA ALA A 144 31.03 -22.04 -4.97
C ALA A 144 32.00 -21.08 -4.25
N TRP A 145 32.65 -21.50 -3.17
CA TRP A 145 33.54 -20.64 -2.38
C TRP A 145 34.95 -20.44 -2.97
N ARG A 146 35.33 -21.15 -4.05
CA ARG A 146 36.65 -20.98 -4.70
C ARG A 146 36.71 -19.86 -5.75
N HIS A 147 35.60 -19.25 -6.12
CA HIS A 147 35.58 -18.22 -7.17
C HIS A 147 35.47 -16.77 -6.65
N VAL A 148 35.41 -16.56 -5.33
CA VAL A 148 35.18 -15.22 -4.75
C VAL A 148 36.48 -14.48 -4.37
N THR A 149 37.64 -15.14 -4.35
CA THR A 149 38.89 -14.49 -3.90
C THR A 149 39.72 -13.82 -5.00
N HIS A 150 39.28 -13.80 -6.26
CA HIS A 150 40.09 -13.31 -7.38
C HIS A 150 39.75 -11.91 -7.93
N THR A 151 38.81 -11.16 -7.34
CA THR A 151 38.37 -9.85 -7.89
C THR A 151 38.74 -8.63 -7.04
N LEU A 152 39.71 -8.74 -6.13
CA LEU A 152 40.24 -7.62 -5.34
C LEU A 152 41.66 -7.21 -5.76
N HIS A 153 41.86 -6.88 -7.04
CA HIS A 153 43.00 -6.06 -7.45
C HIS A 153 42.67 -5.27 -8.71
N ARG A 154 42.18 -4.04 -8.53
CA ARG A 154 42.17 -3.03 -9.58
C ARG A 154 42.95 -1.82 -9.06
N PRO A 155 44.18 -1.58 -9.55
CA PRO A 155 44.96 -0.42 -9.14
C PRO A 155 44.32 0.87 -9.67
N SER A 156 44.26 1.86 -8.80
CA SER A 156 43.83 3.23 -9.08
C SER A 156 44.92 3.93 -9.89
N THR A 157 44.68 4.18 -11.18
CA THR A 157 45.51 5.11 -11.96
C THR A 157 44.99 6.53 -11.73
N THR A 158 45.69 7.25 -10.86
CA THR A 158 45.77 8.71 -10.82
C THR A 158 46.42 9.23 -12.12
N THR A 159 45.72 10.12 -12.80
CA THR A 159 46.22 11.05 -13.83
C THR A 159 45.33 12.28 -13.63
N GLU A 160 45.77 13.33 -12.96
CA GLU A 160 46.85 14.29 -13.31
C GLU A 160 46.53 15.09 -14.58
N GLU A 161 46.52 16.42 -14.38
CA GLU A 161 46.59 17.50 -15.36
C GLU A 161 45.48 17.67 -16.41
N LEU A 162 44.80 18.83 -16.38
CA LEU A 162 45.10 19.92 -17.33
C LEU A 162 44.29 21.18 -16.99
N ARG A 163 45.05 22.23 -16.65
CA ARG A 163 44.91 23.67 -16.97
C ARG A 163 43.54 24.34 -16.91
#